data_AF-X1T566-F1
#
_entry.id   AF-X1T566-F1
#
_cell.length_a   1.000
_cell.length_b   1.000
_cell.length_c   1.000
_cell.angle_alpha   90.00
_cell.angle_beta   90.00
_cell.angle_gamma   90.00
#
_symmetry.space_group_name_H-M   'P 1'
#
loop_
_entity.id
_entity.type
_entity.pdbx_description
1 polymer ?
#
loop_
_entity_poly.entity_id
_entity_poly.type
_entity_poly.pdbx_seq_one_letter_code
_entity_poly.pdbx_strand_id
1 'polypeptide(L)'
;EGASLPRVYHKYVGHDNNRDFVILSQEDTKAIAAIYNNEWFPQVLVEKHQMGSTGIRYFVPPNHDPIAENIDAGIWNWAGIFGQNMIKDMTKEGLAGIGQHTIYDDYWPGSTETCIWKNVIGLLTEAASAREATPIYIEPNELSVRGKGLSEYKKSINMPLPWDGGWWRLGDIVKYEIVSTLSIIKTASLHRRDILQFRNDLCKKEVTAGKTKPPFYYILPKEQHDQSELVNLVNLMKEHGIEVYQLNESFTLKGKNFNTGDIVIPLAQPYRPF
;
A
#
# COMPACT_ATOMS: atom_id res chain seq x y z
N GLU A 1 -7.63 -24.55 16.97
CA GLU A 1 -7.88 -23.19 16.45
C GLU A 1 -8.07 -22.27 17.66
N GLY A 2 -7.30 -21.19 17.77
CA GLY A 2 -7.47 -20.20 18.86
C GLY A 2 -6.40 -20.16 19.96
N ALA A 3 -5.32 -20.92 19.83
CA ALA A 3 -4.09 -20.67 20.58
C ALA A 3 -3.09 -19.97 19.65
N SER A 4 -2.34 -19.00 20.16
CA SER A 4 -1.22 -18.42 19.41
C SER A 4 -0.28 -19.53 18.95
N LEU A 5 0.24 -19.42 17.74
CA LEU A 5 1.26 -20.36 17.25
C LEU A 5 2.36 -20.46 18.31
N PRO A 6 2.72 -21.66 18.79
CA PRO A 6 3.76 -21.84 19.81
C PRO A 6 5.18 -21.57 19.25
N ARG A 7 5.25 -21.07 18.02
CA ARG A 7 6.44 -20.76 17.26
C ARG A 7 6.22 -19.44 16.51
N VAL A 8 7.33 -18.88 16.07
CA VAL A 8 7.36 -17.69 15.24
C VAL A 8 6.48 -17.88 14.00
N TYR A 9 5.62 -16.89 13.70
CA TYR A 9 4.59 -16.95 12.66
C TYR A 9 5.20 -17.21 11.27
N HIS A 10 6.25 -16.46 10.95
CA HIS A 10 7.12 -16.62 9.78
C HIS A 10 8.53 -17.01 10.22
N LYS A 11 9.11 -18.03 9.57
CA LYS A 11 10.39 -18.65 9.98
C LYS A 11 11.55 -17.65 10.08
N TYR A 12 11.56 -16.61 9.25
CA TYR A 12 12.69 -15.69 9.12
C TYR A 12 12.44 -14.29 9.71
N VAL A 13 11.20 -13.79 9.72
CA VAL A 13 10.91 -12.38 10.09
C VAL A 13 9.85 -12.22 11.16
N GLY A 14 9.49 -13.28 11.88
CA GLY A 14 8.56 -13.06 12.96
C GLY A 14 7.14 -12.94 12.45
N HIS A 15 6.56 -11.79 12.73
CA HIS A 15 5.12 -11.56 12.64
C HIS A 15 4.71 -10.84 11.36
N ASP A 16 5.60 -10.07 10.73
CA ASP A 16 5.15 -9.01 9.84
C ASP A 16 6.06 -8.86 8.60
N ASN A 17 5.72 -9.59 7.54
CA ASN A 17 6.29 -9.37 6.21
C ASN A 17 5.68 -8.12 5.52
N ASN A 18 4.52 -7.65 5.97
CA ASN A 18 3.90 -6.39 5.55
C ASN A 18 4.58 -5.17 6.20
N ARG A 19 5.85 -5.33 6.62
CA ARG A 19 6.77 -4.23 6.95
C ARG A 19 8.04 -4.18 6.11
N ASP A 20 8.22 -5.12 5.19
CA ASP A 20 9.48 -5.35 4.50
C ASP A 20 9.51 -4.77 3.08
N PHE A 21 8.46 -4.11 2.61
CA PHE A 21 8.37 -3.68 1.20
C PHE A 21 9.28 -2.52 0.82
N VAL A 22 9.98 -1.88 1.77
CA VAL A 22 11.10 -0.95 1.48
C VAL A 22 12.43 -1.67 1.37
N ILE A 23 12.70 -2.60 2.30
CA ILE A 23 14.01 -3.26 2.43
C ILE A 23 14.13 -4.48 1.53
N LEU A 24 13.00 -5.10 1.20
CA LEU A 24 12.90 -6.32 0.38
C LEU A 24 13.88 -7.39 0.86
N SER A 25 13.89 -7.68 2.16
CA SER A 25 14.79 -8.70 2.72
C SER A 25 14.27 -10.12 2.50
N GLN A 26 12.96 -10.30 2.30
CA GLN A 26 12.32 -11.61 2.16
C GLN A 26 12.03 -11.96 0.69
N GLU A 27 12.12 -13.24 0.34
CA GLU A 27 11.82 -13.71 -1.02
C GLU A 27 10.35 -13.46 -1.41
N ASP A 28 9.42 -13.58 -0.46
CA ASP A 28 7.99 -13.34 -0.71
C ASP A 28 7.69 -11.87 -1.03
N THR A 29 8.30 -10.94 -0.28
CA THR A 29 8.12 -9.49 -0.51
C THR A 29 8.82 -9.05 -1.78
N LYS A 30 10.00 -9.60 -2.09
CA LYS A 30 10.66 -9.43 -3.40
C LYS A 30 9.77 -9.90 -4.55
N ALA A 31 9.18 -11.09 -4.43
CA ALA A 31 8.32 -11.64 -5.48
C ALA A 31 7.09 -10.77 -5.73
N ILE A 32 6.44 -10.27 -4.67
CA ILE A 32 5.30 -9.36 -4.80
C ILE A 32 5.75 -8.01 -5.36
N ALA A 33 6.84 -7.44 -4.85
CA ALA A 33 7.35 -6.14 -5.29
C ALA A 33 7.80 -6.14 -6.75
N ALA A 34 8.40 -7.23 -7.23
CA ALA A 34 8.83 -7.38 -8.61
C ALA A 34 7.69 -7.15 -9.62
N ILE A 35 6.45 -7.55 -9.26
CA ILE A 35 5.26 -7.37 -10.10
C ILE A 35 5.06 -5.88 -10.46
N TYR A 36 5.17 -4.98 -9.48
CA TYR A 36 4.93 -3.55 -9.70
C TYR A 36 6.21 -2.74 -9.94
N ASN A 37 7.38 -3.27 -9.58
CA ASN A 37 8.66 -2.60 -9.79
C ASN A 37 9.28 -2.88 -11.16
N ASN A 38 9.19 -4.11 -11.69
CA ASN A 38 10.02 -4.53 -12.83
C ASN A 38 9.29 -5.34 -13.91
N GLU A 39 8.21 -6.06 -13.58
CA GLU A 39 7.66 -7.09 -14.48
C GLU A 39 6.36 -6.67 -15.18
N TRP A 40 5.33 -6.30 -14.42
CA TRP A 40 3.97 -6.12 -14.97
C TRP A 40 3.50 -4.66 -14.97
N PHE A 41 3.86 -3.88 -13.96
CA PHE A 41 3.43 -2.49 -13.80
C PHE A 41 1.89 -2.35 -13.78
N PRO A 42 1.18 -2.91 -12.77
CA PRO A 42 -0.28 -2.90 -12.69
C PRO A 42 -0.83 -1.55 -12.29
N GLN A 43 -1.91 -1.07 -12.91
CA GLN A 43 -2.47 0.26 -12.59
C GLN A 43 -3.20 0.30 -11.24
N VAL A 44 -3.73 -0.84 -10.79
CA VAL A 44 -4.45 -1.00 -9.53
C VAL A 44 -3.94 -2.25 -8.84
N LEU A 45 -3.63 -2.16 -7.55
CA LEU A 45 -3.23 -3.28 -6.69
C LEU A 45 -4.10 -3.24 -5.43
N VAL A 46 -4.57 -4.41 -4.98
CA VAL A 46 -5.31 -4.55 -3.72
C VAL A 46 -4.63 -5.58 -2.84
N GLU A 47 -4.37 -5.21 -1.58
CA GLU A 47 -3.96 -6.13 -0.52
C GLU A 47 -5.16 -6.42 0.40
N LYS A 48 -5.32 -7.70 0.74
CA LYS A 48 -6.51 -8.21 1.44
C LYS A 48 -6.09 -8.89 2.73
N HIS A 49 -6.68 -8.43 3.83
CA HIS A 49 -6.28 -8.81 5.17
C HIS A 49 -7.49 -9.15 6.04
N GLN A 50 -7.20 -9.66 7.23
CA GLN A 50 -8.16 -9.74 8.32
C GLN A 50 -7.63 -8.98 9.54
N MET A 51 -8.56 -8.39 10.27
CA MET A 51 -8.32 -7.61 11.47
C MET A 51 -9.07 -8.18 12.68
N GLY A 52 -9.01 -7.47 13.80
CA GLY A 52 -9.71 -7.86 15.03
C GLY A 52 -11.21 -8.12 14.85
N SER A 53 -11.75 -9.02 15.67
CA SER A 53 -13.11 -9.55 15.52
C SER A 53 -14.24 -8.67 16.09
N THR A 54 -13.93 -7.64 16.88
CA THR A 54 -14.93 -6.85 17.64
C THR A 54 -15.16 -5.45 17.08
N GLY A 55 -14.53 -5.11 15.95
CA GLY A 55 -14.60 -3.80 15.31
C GLY A 55 -15.69 -3.69 14.24
N ILE A 56 -15.47 -2.82 13.26
CA ILE A 56 -16.20 -2.85 11.99
C ILE A 56 -16.05 -4.24 11.35
N ARG A 57 -16.97 -4.65 10.47
CA ARG A 57 -16.89 -5.94 9.78
C ARG A 57 -15.94 -5.92 8.59
N TYR A 58 -15.81 -4.77 7.93
CA TYR A 58 -14.97 -4.64 6.75
C TYR A 58 -14.47 -3.22 6.59
N PHE A 59 -13.18 -3.04 6.35
CA PHE A 59 -12.63 -1.75 5.95
C PHE A 59 -12.54 -1.67 4.42
N VAL A 60 -12.89 -0.52 3.88
CA VAL A 60 -12.56 -0.12 2.51
C VAL A 60 -11.96 1.29 2.51
N PRO A 61 -11.12 1.65 1.53
CA PRO A 61 -10.63 3.02 1.39
C PRO A 61 -11.80 4.03 1.27
N PRO A 62 -11.58 5.35 1.47
CA PRO A 62 -10.30 5.97 1.76
C PRO A 62 -9.76 5.68 3.16
N ASN A 63 -8.44 5.79 3.29
CA ASN A 63 -7.71 5.66 4.54
C ASN A 63 -7.93 6.92 5.40
N HIS A 64 -7.52 6.87 6.67
CA HIS A 64 -7.51 8.01 7.57
C HIS A 64 -6.16 8.74 7.47
N ASP A 65 -6.18 10.06 7.69
CA ASP A 65 -4.97 10.84 8.00
C ASP A 65 -4.16 10.30 9.21
N PRO A 66 -2.83 10.48 9.20
CA PRO A 66 -2.03 11.14 8.15
C PRO A 66 -1.78 10.25 6.94
N ILE A 67 -1.60 10.85 5.76
CA ILE A 67 -1.19 10.16 4.53
C ILE A 67 0.17 10.67 4.07
N ALA A 68 0.86 9.90 3.21
CA ALA A 68 2.16 10.31 2.68
C ALA A 68 2.05 11.59 1.81
N GLU A 69 2.82 12.61 2.19
CA GLU A 69 2.75 13.95 1.59
C GLU A 69 3.43 14.05 0.22
N ASN A 70 4.35 13.13 -0.09
CA ASN A 70 5.08 13.10 -1.36
C ASN A 70 4.37 12.29 -2.46
N ILE A 71 3.20 11.70 -2.17
CA ILE A 71 2.40 10.96 -3.15
C ILE A 71 1.43 11.90 -3.88
N ASP A 72 1.24 11.65 -5.17
CA ASP A 72 0.31 12.43 -5.99
C ASP A 72 -1.13 12.31 -5.47
N ALA A 73 -1.80 13.46 -5.33
CA ALA A 73 -3.17 13.54 -4.84
C ALA A 73 -4.17 12.70 -5.65
N GLY A 74 -3.89 12.45 -6.94
CA GLY A 74 -4.71 11.59 -7.79
C GLY A 74 -4.78 10.14 -7.29
N ILE A 75 -3.72 9.62 -6.65
CA ILE A 75 -3.72 8.27 -6.08
C ILE A 75 -4.76 8.17 -4.95
N TRP A 76 -4.76 9.15 -4.03
CA TRP A 76 -5.74 9.24 -2.94
C TRP A 76 -7.17 9.41 -3.45
N ASN A 77 -7.36 10.24 -4.48
CA ASN A 77 -8.66 10.44 -5.11
C ASN A 77 -9.18 9.16 -5.78
N TRP A 78 -8.32 8.41 -6.47
CA TRP A 78 -8.69 7.12 -7.05
C TRP A 78 -9.01 6.09 -5.99
N ALA A 79 -8.21 5.98 -4.92
CA ALA A 79 -8.54 5.11 -3.79
C ALA A 79 -9.92 5.44 -3.22
N GLY A 80 -10.28 6.72 -3.12
CA GLY A 80 -11.63 7.13 -2.73
C GLY A 80 -12.72 6.74 -3.72
N ILE A 81 -12.50 6.82 -5.03
CA ILE A 81 -13.47 6.35 -6.04
C ILE A 81 -13.72 4.84 -5.88
N PHE A 82 -12.66 4.04 -5.75
CA PHE A 82 -12.77 2.60 -5.52
C PHE A 82 -13.50 2.30 -4.20
N GLY A 83 -13.09 2.97 -3.13
CA GLY A 83 -13.68 2.93 -1.81
C GLY A 83 -15.19 3.17 -1.79
N GLN A 84 -15.62 4.31 -2.36
CA GLN A 84 -17.02 4.69 -2.41
C GLN A 84 -17.86 3.72 -3.25
N ASN A 85 -17.30 3.17 -4.33
CA ASN A 85 -17.99 2.14 -5.11
C ASN A 85 -18.09 0.81 -4.36
N MET A 86 -17.07 0.42 -3.59
CA MET A 86 -17.12 -0.77 -2.74
C MET A 86 -18.22 -0.64 -1.68
N ILE A 87 -18.20 0.40 -0.85
CA ILE A 87 -19.20 0.54 0.23
C ILE A 87 -20.63 0.63 -0.31
N LYS A 88 -20.84 1.31 -1.44
CA LYS A 88 -22.14 1.39 -2.12
C LYS A 88 -22.62 0.02 -2.59
N ASP A 89 -21.78 -0.71 -3.33
CA ASP A 89 -22.16 -2.02 -3.88
C ASP A 89 -22.33 -3.07 -2.76
N MET A 90 -21.48 -3.04 -1.72
CA MET A 90 -21.61 -3.93 -0.56
C MET A 90 -22.87 -3.63 0.27
N THR A 91 -23.20 -2.36 0.49
CA THR A 91 -24.45 -1.96 1.17
C THR A 91 -25.68 -2.43 0.38
N LYS A 92 -25.63 -2.36 -0.97
CA LYS A 92 -26.70 -2.86 -1.84
C LYS A 92 -26.92 -4.38 -1.66
N GLU A 93 -25.87 -5.14 -1.42
CA GLU A 93 -25.91 -6.59 -1.13
C GLU A 93 -26.29 -6.90 0.34
N GLY A 94 -26.68 -5.89 1.12
CA GLY A 94 -27.10 -6.01 2.51
C GLY A 94 -25.95 -6.28 3.48
N LEU A 95 -24.70 -5.99 3.08
CA LEU A 95 -23.54 -6.16 3.94
C LEU A 95 -23.41 -4.95 4.88
N ALA A 96 -23.38 -5.21 6.18
CA ALA A 96 -23.32 -4.19 7.23
C ALA A 96 -21.93 -4.10 7.87
N GLY A 97 -21.68 -3.04 8.65
CA GLY A 97 -20.44 -2.82 9.38
C GLY A 97 -19.26 -2.47 8.49
N ILE A 98 -19.47 -1.82 7.34
CA ILE A 98 -18.38 -1.38 6.46
C ILE A 98 -17.91 0.00 6.91
N GLY A 99 -16.62 0.14 7.21
CA GLY A 99 -15.99 1.38 7.65
C GLY A 99 -15.09 2.01 6.60
N GLN A 100 -15.04 3.34 6.59
CA GLN A 100 -14.11 4.19 5.81
C GLN A 100 -13.47 5.24 6.70
N HIS A 101 -12.35 5.83 6.27
CA HIS A 101 -11.63 6.87 7.01
C HIS A 101 -11.33 6.49 8.46
N THR A 102 -10.98 5.23 8.71
CA THR A 102 -10.81 4.71 10.06
C THR A 102 -9.71 3.66 10.12
N ILE A 103 -9.10 3.51 11.30
CA ILE A 103 -8.09 2.50 11.67
C ILE A 103 -6.77 2.62 10.91
N TYR A 104 -6.80 2.62 9.58
CA TYR A 104 -5.64 2.53 8.70
C TYR A 104 -5.29 3.87 8.10
N ASP A 105 -3.99 4.14 8.02
CA ASP A 105 -3.39 5.31 7.42
C ASP A 105 -2.26 4.86 6.48
N ASP A 106 -1.89 5.70 5.52
CA ASP A 106 -0.85 5.40 4.53
C ASP A 106 0.28 6.44 4.61
N TYR A 107 0.67 6.80 5.82
CA TYR A 107 1.77 7.73 6.03
C TYR A 107 3.13 7.09 5.75
N TRP A 108 3.26 5.78 6.01
CA TRP A 108 4.54 5.08 6.04
C TRP A 108 4.69 4.06 4.88
N PRO A 109 5.87 3.95 4.23
CA PRO A 109 5.99 3.32 2.91
C PRO A 109 6.35 1.83 2.88
N GLY A 110 6.07 1.00 3.89
CA GLY A 110 6.59 -0.39 3.89
C GLY A 110 5.58 -1.53 4.01
N SER A 111 4.28 -1.25 3.86
CA SER A 111 3.27 -2.27 3.55
C SER A 111 3.30 -2.62 2.06
N THR A 112 2.47 -3.56 1.62
CA THR A 112 2.35 -3.90 0.19
C THR A 112 1.90 -2.69 -0.64
N GLU A 113 1.23 -1.72 -0.01
CA GLU A 113 0.92 -0.40 -0.55
C GLU A 113 2.15 0.50 -0.85
N THR A 114 3.41 0.08 -0.62
CA THR A 114 4.61 0.77 -1.19
C THR A 114 4.46 1.02 -2.70
N CYS A 115 3.66 0.21 -3.39
CA CYS A 115 3.32 0.43 -4.80
C CYS A 115 2.75 1.83 -5.13
N ILE A 116 2.21 2.58 -4.16
CA ILE A 116 1.75 3.97 -4.39
C ILE A 116 2.90 4.93 -4.73
N TRP A 117 4.11 4.69 -4.19
CA TRP A 117 5.33 5.39 -4.60
C TRP A 117 5.81 4.99 -6.01
N LYS A 118 5.20 3.95 -6.58
CA LYS A 118 5.44 3.44 -7.94
C LYS A 118 4.30 3.82 -8.90
N ASN A 119 3.53 4.85 -8.54
CA ASN A 119 2.39 5.38 -9.32
C ASN A 119 1.29 4.32 -9.57
N VAL A 120 1.13 3.37 -8.65
CA VAL A 120 0.05 2.37 -8.67
C VAL A 120 -1.06 2.83 -7.72
N ILE A 121 -2.32 2.65 -8.12
CA ILE A 121 -3.44 2.83 -7.21
C ILE A 121 -3.43 1.63 -6.24
N GLY A 122 -2.89 1.83 -5.04
CA GLY A 122 -2.89 0.84 -3.95
C GLY A 122 -4.18 0.91 -3.15
N LEU A 123 -4.65 -0.26 -2.68
CA LEU A 123 -5.87 -0.39 -1.88
C LEU A 123 -5.67 -1.45 -0.79
N LEU A 124 -5.94 -1.09 0.47
CA LEU A 124 -6.12 -2.01 1.58
C LEU A 124 -7.60 -2.36 1.79
N THR A 125 -7.90 -3.64 2.02
CA THR A 125 -9.19 -4.09 2.58
C THR A 125 -8.97 -5.05 3.74
N GLU A 126 -9.75 -4.90 4.80
CA GLU A 126 -9.58 -5.65 6.06
C GLU A 126 -10.91 -6.20 6.55
N ALA A 127 -11.05 -7.52 6.61
CA ALA A 127 -12.24 -8.17 7.15
C ALA A 127 -12.10 -8.45 8.64
N ALA A 128 -13.17 -8.31 9.43
CA ALA A 128 -13.16 -8.79 10.82
C ALA A 128 -12.89 -10.30 10.85
N SER A 129 -11.98 -10.76 11.72
CA SER A 129 -11.63 -12.17 11.81
C SER A 129 -12.73 -13.02 12.47
N ALA A 130 -12.86 -14.27 12.03
CA ALA A 130 -13.42 -15.37 12.84
C ALA A 130 -12.28 -16.14 13.54
N ARG A 131 -12.57 -17.24 14.25
CA ARG A 131 -11.51 -18.12 14.77
C ARG A 131 -11.02 -19.07 13.68
N GLU A 132 -10.20 -18.60 12.76
CA GLU A 132 -9.77 -19.34 11.55
C GLU A 132 -10.96 -19.83 10.71
N ALA A 133 -11.49 -21.04 10.97
CA ALA A 133 -12.72 -21.56 10.37
C ALA A 133 -13.91 -21.60 11.35
N THR A 134 -13.66 -21.50 12.65
CA THR A 134 -14.68 -21.59 13.71
C THR A 134 -15.46 -20.27 13.84
N PRO A 135 -16.81 -20.32 13.73
CA PRO A 135 -17.66 -19.16 13.98
C PRO A 135 -17.48 -18.56 15.36
N ILE A 136 -17.73 -17.25 15.44
CA ILE A 136 -17.81 -16.50 16.69
C ILE A 136 -19.18 -15.85 16.80
N TYR A 137 -19.69 -15.74 18.01
CA TYR A 137 -20.84 -14.91 18.31
C TYR A 137 -20.34 -13.66 19.01
N ILE A 138 -20.76 -12.49 18.55
CA ILE A 138 -20.39 -11.18 19.11
C ILE A 138 -21.68 -10.52 19.61
N GLU A 139 -21.78 -10.29 20.92
CA GLU A 139 -22.89 -9.54 21.48
C GLU A 139 -22.81 -8.06 21.08
N PRO A 140 -23.94 -7.34 20.95
CA PRO A 140 -23.94 -5.92 20.57
C PRO A 140 -23.05 -5.03 21.45
N ASN A 141 -22.91 -5.37 22.74
CA ASN A 141 -22.08 -4.64 23.71
C ASN A 141 -20.59 -5.00 23.65
N GLU A 142 -20.19 -6.02 22.89
CA GLU A 142 -18.79 -6.36 22.62
C GLU A 142 -18.23 -5.57 21.43
N LEU A 143 -19.11 -4.97 20.61
CA LEU A 143 -18.72 -4.13 19.49
C LEU A 143 -18.10 -2.82 19.98
N SER A 144 -16.92 -2.52 19.45
CA SER A 144 -16.14 -1.36 19.86
C SER A 144 -15.42 -0.74 18.68
N VAL A 145 -15.10 0.54 18.78
CA VAL A 145 -14.21 1.22 17.85
C VAL A 145 -12.83 1.35 18.48
N ARG A 146 -11.79 1.25 17.66
CA ARG A 146 -10.39 1.41 18.05
C ARG A 146 -9.67 2.23 16.99
N GLY A 147 -8.58 2.87 17.41
CA GLY A 147 -7.76 3.66 16.51
C GLY A 147 -8.43 5.00 16.16
N LYS A 148 -8.31 5.38 14.89
CA LYS A 148 -8.67 6.73 14.41
C LYS A 148 -9.98 6.69 13.62
N GLY A 149 -10.70 7.82 13.52
CA GLY A 149 -11.75 8.06 12.51
C GLY A 149 -13.18 7.63 12.84
N LEU A 150 -13.35 6.75 13.83
CA LEU A 150 -14.65 6.42 14.39
C LEU A 150 -14.62 6.70 15.90
N SER A 151 -15.46 7.63 16.36
CA SER A 151 -15.59 7.97 17.78
C SER A 151 -16.45 6.96 18.54
N GLU A 152 -17.45 6.38 17.89
CA GLU A 152 -18.39 5.42 18.47
C GLU A 152 -18.79 4.37 17.44
N TYR A 153 -19.14 3.16 17.90
CA TYR A 153 -19.69 2.10 17.04
C TYR A 153 -21.17 2.40 16.75
N LYS A 154 -21.43 3.38 15.88
CA LYS A 154 -22.77 3.78 15.49
C LYS A 154 -22.83 4.27 14.05
N LYS A 155 -24.06 4.43 13.57
CA LYS A 155 -24.32 4.98 12.24
C LYS A 155 -23.68 6.35 12.11
N SER A 156 -22.84 6.50 11.10
CA SER A 156 -22.12 7.73 10.78
C SER A 156 -21.81 7.79 9.29
N ILE A 157 -21.22 8.89 8.82
CA ILE A 157 -20.76 8.96 7.44
C ILE A 157 -19.67 7.93 7.13
N ASN A 158 -18.83 7.61 8.12
CA ASN A 158 -17.74 6.65 8.03
C ASN A 158 -18.21 5.19 8.19
N MET A 159 -19.43 4.96 8.67
CA MET A 159 -20.08 3.64 8.75
C MET A 159 -21.60 3.79 8.64
N PRO A 160 -22.16 3.89 7.41
CA PRO A 160 -23.57 4.25 7.22
C PRO A 160 -24.58 3.17 7.63
N LEU A 161 -24.16 1.91 7.64
CA LEU A 161 -24.96 0.76 8.04
C LEU A 161 -24.15 -0.08 9.05
N PRO A 162 -24.25 0.18 10.37
CA PRO A 162 -23.60 -0.64 11.39
C PRO A 162 -24.10 -2.08 11.38
N TRP A 163 -23.27 -3.02 11.81
CA TRP A 163 -23.66 -4.41 12.04
C TRP A 163 -24.06 -4.57 13.51
N ASP A 164 -25.24 -5.12 13.78
CA ASP A 164 -25.82 -5.11 15.14
C ASP A 164 -25.21 -6.16 16.10
N GLY A 165 -24.29 -7.00 15.61
CA GLY A 165 -23.81 -8.16 16.35
C GLY A 165 -24.44 -9.46 15.86
N GLY A 166 -24.07 -10.57 16.50
CA GLY A 166 -24.54 -11.91 16.21
C GLY A 166 -23.43 -12.83 15.71
N TRP A 167 -23.82 -13.84 14.93
CA TRP A 167 -22.87 -14.81 14.40
C TRP A 167 -22.06 -14.24 13.25
N TRP A 168 -20.73 -14.37 13.36
CA TRP A 168 -19.76 -14.08 12.32
C TRP A 168 -18.99 -15.34 11.94
N ARG A 169 -18.96 -15.65 10.65
CA ARG A 169 -18.42 -16.91 10.09
C ARG A 169 -17.42 -16.64 9.00
N LEU A 170 -16.59 -17.65 8.69
CA LEU A 170 -15.73 -17.63 7.51
C LEU A 170 -16.54 -17.39 6.22
N GLY A 171 -17.75 -17.96 6.12
CA GLY A 171 -18.65 -17.72 4.98
C GLY A 171 -19.09 -16.27 4.85
N ASP A 172 -19.21 -15.53 5.97
CA ASP A 172 -19.51 -14.10 5.94
C ASP A 172 -18.30 -13.33 5.41
N ILE A 173 -17.09 -13.62 5.90
CA ILE A 173 -15.84 -13.02 5.38
C ILE A 173 -15.73 -13.25 3.86
N VAL A 174 -15.90 -14.49 3.40
CA VAL A 174 -15.85 -14.83 1.97
C VAL A 174 -16.90 -14.05 1.17
N LYS A 175 -18.12 -13.88 1.69
CA LYS A 175 -19.15 -13.08 1.03
C LYS A 175 -18.71 -11.62 0.87
N TYR A 176 -18.13 -11.02 1.90
CA TYR A 176 -17.62 -9.64 1.84
C TYR A 176 -16.47 -9.52 0.84
N GLU A 177 -15.54 -10.46 0.84
CA GLU A 177 -14.39 -10.51 -0.08
C GLU A 177 -14.81 -10.64 -1.54
N ILE A 178 -15.82 -11.46 -1.84
CA ILE A 178 -16.34 -11.62 -3.20
C ILE A 178 -16.97 -10.31 -3.68
N VAL A 179 -17.83 -9.70 -2.87
CA VAL A 179 -18.53 -8.47 -3.27
C VAL A 179 -17.55 -7.30 -3.42
N SER A 180 -16.59 -7.16 -2.50
CA SER A 180 -15.56 -6.11 -2.61
C SER A 180 -14.70 -6.29 -3.86
N THR A 181 -14.24 -7.53 -4.13
CA THR A 181 -13.47 -7.86 -5.34
C THR A 181 -14.23 -7.55 -6.62
N LEU A 182 -15.50 -7.96 -6.71
CA LEU A 182 -16.32 -7.69 -7.90
C LEU A 182 -16.56 -6.18 -8.09
N SER A 183 -16.72 -5.42 -7.00
CA SER A 183 -16.84 -3.97 -7.06
C SER A 183 -15.55 -3.29 -7.56
N ILE A 184 -14.38 -3.76 -7.11
CA ILE A 184 -13.07 -3.30 -7.61
C ILE A 184 -12.95 -3.58 -9.12
N ILE A 185 -13.18 -4.83 -9.55
CA ILE A 185 -13.09 -5.22 -10.96
C ILE A 185 -14.05 -4.39 -11.82
N LYS A 186 -15.30 -4.20 -11.36
CA LYS A 186 -16.30 -3.37 -12.04
C LYS A 186 -15.84 -1.93 -12.15
N THR A 187 -15.33 -1.33 -11.07
CA THR A 187 -14.84 0.05 -11.06
C THR A 187 -13.67 0.22 -12.03
N ALA A 188 -12.70 -0.68 -12.00
CA ALA A 188 -11.57 -0.68 -12.94
C ALA A 188 -12.03 -0.81 -14.40
N SER A 189 -13.00 -1.69 -14.69
CA SER A 189 -13.55 -1.89 -16.03
C SER A 189 -14.27 -0.63 -16.56
N LEU A 190 -15.05 0.03 -15.71
CA LEU A 190 -15.79 1.24 -16.05
C LEU A 190 -14.83 2.42 -16.34
N HIS A 191 -13.75 2.53 -15.56
CA HIS A 191 -12.79 3.64 -15.63
C HIS A 191 -11.49 3.28 -16.35
N ARG A 192 -11.46 2.18 -17.13
CA ARG A 192 -10.22 1.63 -17.72
C ARG A 192 -9.36 2.65 -18.47
N ARG A 193 -9.99 3.55 -19.23
CA ARG A 193 -9.26 4.56 -20.03
C ARG A 193 -8.68 5.64 -19.13
N ASP A 194 -9.46 6.10 -18.16
CA ASP A 194 -9.06 7.14 -17.23
C ASP A 194 -7.91 6.67 -16.34
N ILE A 195 -7.96 5.41 -15.87
CA ILE A 195 -6.90 4.79 -15.06
C ILE A 195 -5.59 4.65 -15.86
N LEU A 196 -5.66 4.18 -17.11
CA LEU A 196 -4.50 4.07 -17.99
C LEU A 196 -3.88 5.43 -18.29
N GLN A 197 -4.72 6.41 -18.62
CA GLN A 197 -4.30 7.78 -18.89
C GLN A 197 -3.67 8.42 -17.65
N PHE A 198 -4.32 8.27 -16.49
CA PHE A 198 -3.84 8.79 -15.21
C PHE A 198 -2.43 8.29 -14.88
N ARG A 199 -2.19 6.97 -14.96
CA ARG A 199 -0.85 6.43 -14.70
C ARG A 199 0.20 7.00 -15.66
N ASN A 200 -0.10 7.04 -16.95
CA ASN A 200 0.82 7.58 -17.95
C ASN A 200 1.17 9.04 -17.67
N ASP A 201 0.16 9.86 -17.37
CA ASP A 201 0.35 11.29 -17.12
C ASP A 201 1.08 11.54 -15.81
N LEU A 202 0.80 10.75 -14.77
CA LEU A 202 1.54 10.80 -13.52
C LEU A 202 3.02 10.44 -13.73
N CYS A 203 3.34 9.36 -14.43
CA CYS A 203 4.73 9.01 -14.73
C CYS A 203 5.46 10.13 -15.50
N LYS A 204 4.81 10.75 -16.50
CA LYS A 204 5.36 11.89 -17.24
C LYS A 204 5.56 13.12 -16.37
N LYS A 205 4.62 13.38 -15.46
CA LYS A 205 4.68 14.47 -14.48
C LYS A 205 5.90 14.28 -13.57
N GLU A 206 6.13 13.07 -13.06
CA GLU A 206 7.27 12.78 -12.18
C GLU A 206 8.61 12.90 -12.90
N VAL A 207 8.73 12.40 -14.13
CA VAL A 207 9.93 12.61 -14.96
C VAL A 207 10.17 14.11 -15.21
N THR A 208 9.12 14.88 -15.49
CA THR A 208 9.22 16.33 -15.72
C THR A 208 9.64 17.06 -14.45
N ALA A 209 9.07 16.70 -13.30
CA ALA A 209 9.48 17.24 -12.01
C ALA A 209 10.96 16.92 -11.73
N GLY A 210 11.38 15.70 -12.07
CA GLY A 210 12.77 15.25 -12.12
C GLY A 210 13.75 16.13 -12.87
N LYS A 211 13.30 16.72 -13.98
CA LYS A 211 14.10 17.61 -14.83
C LYS A 211 14.06 19.07 -14.40
N THR A 212 13.03 19.48 -13.66
CA THR A 212 12.70 20.90 -13.45
C THR A 212 12.76 21.33 -11.98
N LYS A 213 12.75 20.39 -11.03
CA LYS A 213 12.71 20.69 -9.60
C LYS A 213 13.82 19.95 -8.84
N PRO A 214 14.58 20.63 -7.97
CA PRO A 214 15.55 19.97 -7.11
C PRO A 214 14.86 19.05 -6.08
N PRO A 215 15.55 18.02 -5.58
CA PRO A 215 16.83 17.51 -6.09
C PRO A 215 16.66 16.89 -7.49
N PHE A 216 17.69 17.05 -8.34
CA PHE A 216 17.71 16.49 -9.71
C PHE A 216 18.39 15.12 -9.77
N TYR A 217 19.31 14.88 -8.84
CA TYR A 217 20.10 13.66 -8.74
C TYR A 217 20.62 13.50 -7.31
N TYR A 218 20.82 12.26 -6.90
CA TYR A 218 21.69 11.91 -5.79
C TYR A 218 22.98 11.31 -6.35
N ILE A 219 24.13 11.72 -5.81
CA ILE A 219 25.43 11.14 -6.15
C ILE A 219 25.99 10.51 -4.88
N LEU A 220 26.22 9.21 -4.93
CA LEU A 220 26.80 8.43 -3.84
C LEU A 220 28.26 8.13 -4.19
N PRO A 221 29.24 8.62 -3.40
CA PRO A 221 30.64 8.31 -3.62
C PRO A 221 30.86 6.80 -3.65
N LYS A 222 31.67 6.30 -4.59
CA LYS A 222 32.03 4.88 -4.64
C LYS A 222 32.94 4.50 -3.46
N GLU A 223 33.83 5.40 -3.08
CA GLU A 223 34.72 5.24 -1.94
C GLU A 223 33.98 5.61 -0.65
N GLN A 224 33.43 4.60 0.02
CA GLN A 224 32.78 4.74 1.33
C GLN A 224 33.45 3.84 2.36
N HIS A 225 33.19 4.11 3.64
CA HIS A 225 33.69 3.29 4.75
C HIS A 225 33.24 1.83 4.67
N ASP A 226 32.05 1.58 4.11
CA ASP A 226 31.52 0.25 3.82
C ASP A 226 31.05 0.16 2.37
N GLN A 227 31.88 -0.44 1.52
CA GLN A 227 31.58 -0.60 0.10
C GLN A 227 30.56 -1.73 -0.16
N SER A 228 30.47 -2.70 0.75
CA SER A 228 29.54 -3.83 0.58
C SER A 228 28.10 -3.35 0.77
N GLU A 229 27.86 -2.49 1.75
CA GLU A 229 26.55 -1.90 1.95
C GLU A 229 26.14 -0.93 0.84
N LEU A 230 27.10 -0.22 0.22
CA LEU A 230 26.81 0.55 -1.00
C LEU A 230 26.31 -0.37 -2.12
N VAL A 231 26.93 -1.54 -2.30
CA VAL A 231 26.47 -2.53 -3.29
C VAL A 231 25.07 -3.02 -2.97
N ASN A 232 24.78 -3.33 -1.69
CA ASN A 232 23.43 -3.73 -1.25
C ASN A 232 22.39 -2.64 -1.55
N LEU A 233 22.69 -1.37 -1.22
CA LEU A 233 21.81 -0.24 -1.50
C LEU A 233 21.57 -0.09 -3.02
N VAL A 234 22.61 -0.18 -3.84
CA VAL A 234 22.46 -0.09 -5.31
C VAL A 234 21.61 -1.22 -5.87
N ASN A 235 21.78 -2.43 -5.37
CA ASN A 235 20.96 -3.57 -5.76
C ASN A 235 19.51 -3.38 -5.32
N LEU A 236 19.27 -2.92 -4.10
CA LEU A 236 17.94 -2.62 -3.59
C LEU A 236 17.24 -1.55 -4.42
N MET A 237 17.94 -0.48 -4.81
CA MET A 237 17.39 0.55 -5.71
C MET A 237 16.95 -0.06 -7.06
N LYS A 238 17.77 -0.96 -7.63
CA LYS A 238 17.42 -1.67 -8.87
C LYS A 238 16.24 -2.62 -8.68
N GLU A 239 16.17 -3.35 -7.56
CA GLU A 239 15.00 -4.19 -7.22
C GLU A 239 13.71 -3.34 -7.11
N HIS A 240 13.85 -2.08 -6.70
CA HIS A 240 12.79 -1.07 -6.67
C HIS A 240 12.45 -0.44 -8.02
N GLY A 241 13.06 -0.89 -9.11
CA GLY A 241 12.87 -0.33 -10.45
C GLY A 241 13.46 1.07 -10.61
N ILE A 242 14.40 1.46 -9.75
CA ILE A 242 15.07 2.76 -9.80
C ILE A 242 16.26 2.66 -10.75
N GLU A 243 16.33 3.60 -11.70
CA GLU A 243 17.47 3.70 -12.61
C GLU A 243 18.70 4.24 -11.87
N VAL A 244 19.82 3.52 -12.01
CA VAL A 244 21.09 3.83 -11.37
C VAL A 244 22.21 3.82 -12.40
N TYR A 245 23.05 4.85 -12.37
CA TYR A 245 24.15 5.08 -13.31
C TYR A 245 25.48 5.22 -12.57
N GLN A 246 26.58 5.23 -13.31
CA GLN A 246 27.92 5.52 -12.80
C GLN A 246 28.54 6.69 -13.57
N LEU A 247 29.30 7.54 -12.88
CA LEU A 247 30.10 8.57 -13.55
C LEU A 247 31.20 7.94 -14.40
N ASN A 248 31.30 8.38 -15.65
CA ASN A 248 32.34 7.96 -16.59
C ASN A 248 33.60 8.84 -16.51
N GLU A 249 33.50 10.03 -15.90
CA GLU A 249 34.60 10.96 -15.72
C GLU A 249 34.51 11.65 -14.36
N SER A 250 35.67 12.06 -13.84
CA SER A 250 35.77 12.83 -12.61
C SER A 250 35.60 14.32 -12.91
N PHE A 251 34.85 15.04 -12.07
CA PHE A 251 34.67 16.48 -12.21
C PHE A 251 34.44 17.15 -10.86
N THR A 252 34.63 18.47 -10.82
CA THR A 252 34.35 19.30 -9.64
C THR A 252 33.11 20.15 -9.90
N LEU A 253 32.11 20.06 -9.03
CA LEU A 253 30.90 20.88 -9.09
C LEU A 253 30.67 21.57 -7.75
N LYS A 254 30.59 22.91 -7.77
CA LYS A 254 30.37 23.75 -6.58
C LYS A 254 31.35 23.43 -5.42
N GLY A 255 32.61 23.16 -5.75
CA GLY A 255 33.67 22.85 -4.78
C GLY A 255 33.61 21.43 -4.20
N LYS A 256 32.72 20.56 -4.69
CA LYS A 256 32.72 19.12 -4.39
C LYS A 256 33.34 18.36 -5.54
N ASN A 257 34.23 17.43 -5.22
CA ASN A 257 34.81 16.52 -6.20
C ASN A 257 33.93 15.28 -6.32
N PHE A 258 33.65 14.90 -7.56
CA PHE A 258 32.98 13.66 -7.92
C PHE A 258 33.93 12.86 -8.78
N ASN A 259 34.06 11.58 -8.46
CA ASN A 259 35.05 10.71 -9.07
C ASN A 259 34.39 9.76 -10.06
N THR A 260 35.17 9.36 -11.06
CA THR A 260 34.79 8.29 -11.98
C THR A 260 34.38 7.04 -11.18
N GLY A 261 33.21 6.49 -11.50
CA GLY A 261 32.64 5.32 -10.82
C GLY A 261 31.72 5.65 -9.64
N ASP A 262 31.60 6.92 -9.20
CA ASP A 262 30.57 7.32 -8.24
C ASP A 262 29.18 7.01 -8.82
N ILE A 263 28.26 6.60 -7.94
CA ILE A 263 26.93 6.17 -8.31
C ILE A 263 26.02 7.39 -8.45
N VAL A 264 25.21 7.45 -9.51
CA VAL A 264 24.25 8.53 -9.75
C VAL A 264 22.84 7.96 -9.86
N ILE A 265 21.93 8.50 -9.06
CA ILE A 265 20.49 8.24 -9.12
C ILE A 265 19.80 9.51 -9.62
N PRO A 266 19.44 9.60 -10.91
CA PRO A 266 18.73 10.76 -11.44
C PRO A 266 17.27 10.73 -11.00
N LEU A 267 16.70 11.88 -10.64
CA LEU A 267 15.30 11.95 -10.22
C LEU A 267 14.34 12.18 -11.40
N ALA A 268 14.87 12.27 -12.63
CA ALA A 268 14.13 12.34 -13.89
C ALA A 268 13.64 10.96 -14.36
N GLN A 269 12.97 10.24 -13.46
CA GLN A 269 12.42 8.92 -13.70
C GLN A 269 11.00 8.81 -13.13
N PRO A 270 10.18 7.82 -13.57
CA PRO A 270 8.78 7.72 -13.17
C PRO A 270 8.54 7.61 -11.66
N TYR A 271 9.46 6.98 -10.93
CA TYR A 271 9.33 6.72 -9.49
C TYR A 271 10.03 7.76 -8.62
N ARG A 272 10.06 9.02 -9.08
CA ARG A 272 10.69 10.14 -8.35
C ARG A 272 10.31 10.26 -6.87
N PRO A 273 9.06 10.01 -6.44
CA PRO A 273 8.70 10.11 -5.03
C PRO A 273 9.37 9.08 -4.11
N PHE A 274 9.82 7.94 -4.65
CA PHE A 274 10.51 6.87 -3.93
C PHE A 274 12.00 7.21 -3.77
#